data_AF-A0A1M3T098-F1
#
_entry.id   AF-A0A1M3T098-F1
#
_cell.length_a   1.000
_cell.length_b   1.000
_cell.length_c   1.000
_cell.angle_alpha   90.00
_cell.angle_beta   90.00
_cell.angle_gamma   90.00
#
_symmetry.space_group_name_H-M   'P 1'
#
loop_
_entity.id
_entity.type
_entity.pdbx_description
1 polymer ?
#
loop_
_entity_poly.entity_id
_entity_poly.type
_entity_poly.pdbx_seq_one_letter_code
_entity_poly.pdbx_strand_id
1 'polypeptide(L)' 'MPSTDSEFFASGHNKQYYPEEELLLIQLKQSGMSWYQIEDAYNRVVQQDRQRTASALENKWRQLCRDGLVLWTANLGS' A
#
# COMPACT_ATOMS: atom_id res chain seq x y z
N MET A 1 -12.93 -42.33 -3.43
CA MET A 1 -11.81 -41.37 -3.39
C MET A 1 -12.42 -39.98 -3.26
N PRO A 2 -12.22 -39.24 -2.15
CA PRO A 2 -12.75 -37.89 -2.06
C PRO A 2 -11.78 -36.92 -2.75
N SER A 3 -12.27 -36.22 -3.76
CA SER A 3 -11.61 -35.07 -4.36
C SER A 3 -11.57 -33.94 -3.34
N THR A 4 -10.38 -33.59 -2.86
CA THR A 4 -10.18 -32.43 -2.00
C THR A 4 -10.35 -31.17 -2.83
N ASP A 5 -11.52 -30.55 -2.65
CA ASP A 5 -11.81 -29.16 -2.98
C ASP A 5 -10.62 -28.30 -2.53
N SER A 6 -9.91 -27.71 -3.51
CA SER A 6 -8.87 -26.74 -3.22
C SER A 6 -9.57 -25.46 -2.79
N GLU A 7 -9.94 -25.41 -1.51
CA GLU A 7 -10.24 -24.17 -0.82
C GLU A 7 -8.97 -23.31 -0.90
N PHE A 8 -8.88 -22.51 -1.97
CA PHE A 8 -8.04 -21.33 -2.01
C PHE A 8 -8.62 -20.36 -0.99
N PHE A 9 -8.39 -20.65 0.30
CA PHE A 9 -8.45 -19.65 1.33
C PHE A 9 -7.55 -18.52 0.83
N ALA A 10 -8.18 -17.40 0.47
CA ALA A 10 -7.49 -16.13 0.35
C ALA A 10 -6.91 -15.85 1.74
N SER A 11 -5.75 -16.44 2.03
CA SER A 11 -4.89 -16.13 3.17
C SER A 11 -4.22 -14.79 2.90
N GLY A 12 -5.04 -13.81 2.50
CA GLY A 12 -4.71 -12.41 2.47
C GLY A 12 -4.58 -11.92 3.91
N HIS A 13 -3.63 -12.49 4.65
CA HIS A 13 -2.96 -11.79 5.71
C HIS A 13 -2.47 -10.50 5.05
N ASN A 14 -3.21 -9.41 5.26
CA ASN A 14 -2.78 -8.08 4.90
C ASN A 14 -1.46 -7.88 5.66
N LYS A 15 -0.34 -8.19 4.99
CA LYS A 15 0.99 -8.08 5.59
C LYS A 15 1.12 -6.65 6.07
N GLN A 16 1.22 -6.50 7.39
CA GLN A 16 1.33 -5.21 8.05
C GLN A 16 2.52 -4.46 7.45
N TYR A 17 2.34 -3.18 7.14
CA TYR A 17 3.42 -2.32 6.69
C TYR A 17 4.34 -2.01 7.87
N TYR A 18 5.65 -2.03 7.65
CA TYR A 18 6.61 -1.51 8.61
C TYR A 18 6.62 0.03 8.60
N PRO A 19 7.02 0.69 9.69
CA PRO A 19 7.06 2.16 9.75
C PRO A 19 7.85 2.79 8.59
N GLU A 20 8.99 2.21 8.23
CA GLU A 20 9.86 2.62 7.13
C GLU A 20 9.20 2.50 5.75
N GLU A 21 8.34 1.50 5.57
CA GLU A 21 7.54 1.34 4.36
C GLU A 21 6.42 2.38 4.26
N GLU A 22 5.78 2.69 5.38
CA GLU A 22 4.78 3.77 5.45
C GLU A 22 5.43 5.13 5.14
N LEU A 23 6.62 5.39 5.71
CA LEU A 23 7.40 6.60 5.40
C LEU A 23 7.79 6.68 3.93
N LEU A 24 8.23 5.58 3.33
CA LEU A 24 8.54 5.52 1.89
C LEU A 24 7.31 5.86 1.04
N LEU A 25 6.16 5.24 1.35
CA LEU A 25 4.90 5.54 0.66
C LEU A 25 4.53 7.02 0.81
N ILE A 26 4.71 7.61 1.99
CA ILE A 26 4.42 9.03 2.23
C ILE A 26 5.32 9.93 1.38
N GLN A 27 6.63 9.68 1.36
CA GLN A 27 7.59 10.45 0.56
C GLN A 27 7.28 10.37 -0.95
N LEU A 28 6.99 9.17 -1.45
CA LEU A 28 6.64 8.96 -2.85
C LEU A 28 5.33 9.68 -3.21
N LYS A 29 4.34 9.67 -2.31
CA LYS A 29 3.06 10.33 -2.57
C LYS A 29 3.16 11.86 -2.51
N GLN A 30 3.95 12.40 -1.58
CA GLN A 30 4.23 13.84 -1.48
C GLN A 30 5.03 14.36 -2.68
N SER A 31 5.77 13.49 -3.37
CA SER A 31 6.49 13.83 -4.61
C SER A 31 5.56 14.01 -5.82
N GLY A 32 4.25 13.84 -5.67
CA GLY A 32 3.27 14.04 -6.73
C GLY A 32 3.16 12.91 -7.75
N MET A 33 3.73 11.73 -7.46
CA MET A 33 3.72 10.58 -8.36
C MET A 33 2.31 9.96 -8.49
N SER A 34 2.05 9.35 -9.66
CA SER A 34 0.87 8.50 -9.86
C SER A 34 1.01 7.16 -9.14
N TRP A 35 -0.10 6.47 -8.84
CA TRP A 35 -0.05 5.20 -8.09
C TRP A 35 0.79 4.12 -8.78
N TYR A 36 0.80 4.05 -10.11
CA TYR A 36 1.65 3.12 -10.87
C TYR A 36 3.14 3.45 -10.76
N GLN A 37 3.49 4.74 -10.75
CA GLN A 37 4.87 5.18 -10.53
C GLN A 37 5.31 4.92 -9.09
N ILE A 38 4.41 5.13 -8.12
CA ILE A 38 4.66 4.82 -6.71
C ILE A 38 4.87 3.32 -6.54
N GLU A 39 4.08 2.46 -7.18
CA GLU A 39 4.26 1.01 -7.17
C GLU A 39 5.66 0.61 -7.67
N ASP A 40 6.06 1.08 -8.85
CA ASP A 40 7.38 0.78 -9.41
C ASP A 40 8.51 1.28 -8.49
N ALA A 41 8.42 2.51 -8.01
CA ALA A 41 9.44 3.09 -7.13
C ALA A 41 9.51 2.38 -5.76
N TYR A 42 8.37 2.04 -5.18
CA TYR A 42 8.27 1.34 -3.90
C TYR A 42 8.83 -0.09 -4.02
N ASN A 43 8.41 -0.84 -5.03
CA ASN A 43 8.79 -2.24 -5.23
C ASN A 43 10.28 -2.45 -5.59
N ARG A 44 10.96 -1.39 -6.04
CA ARG A 44 12.42 -1.38 -6.24
C ARG A 44 13.21 -1.30 -4.94
N VAL A 45 12.62 -0.76 -3.87
CA VAL A 45 13.29 -0.53 -2.57
C VAL A 45 12.99 -1.67 -1.59
N VAL A 46 11.77 -2.19 -1.59
CA VAL A 46 11.37 -3.25 -0.65
C VAL A 46 11.77 -4.66 -1.12
N GLN A 47 11.82 -5.60 -0.17
CA GLN A 47 12.04 -7.02 -0.48
C GLN A 47 10.89 -7.59 -1.33
N GLN A 48 11.19 -8.62 -2.13
CA GLN A 48 10.25 -9.20 -3.09
C GLN A 48 8.93 -9.66 -2.44
N ASP A 49 8.97 -10.24 -1.25
CA ASP A 49 7.79 -10.71 -0.53
C ASP A 49 6.94 -9.56 0.06
N ARG A 50 7.47 -8.34 0.02
CA ARG A 50 6.86 -7.11 0.53
C ARG A 50 6.42 -6.15 -0.56
N GLN A 51 6.60 -6.52 -1.82
CA GLN A 51 6.06 -5.78 -2.94
C GLN A 51 4.54 -5.62 -2.82
N ARG A 52 4.03 -4.51 -3.35
CA ARG A 52 2.62 -4.12 -3.28
C ARG A 52 2.17 -3.64 -4.64
N THR A 53 0.90 -3.84 -4.92
CA THR A 53 0.26 -3.25 -6.10
C THR A 53 -0.11 -1.79 -5.83
N ALA A 54 -0.27 -1.00 -6.89
CA ALA A 54 -0.78 0.37 -6.82
C ALA A 54 -2.04 0.49 -5.95
N SER A 55 -3.01 -0.42 -6.10
CA SER A 55 -4.25 -0.41 -5.32
C SER A 55 -4.03 -0.70 -3.83
N ALA A 56 -3.07 -1.57 -3.48
CA ALA A 56 -2.74 -1.85 -2.08
C ALA A 56 -2.08 -0.64 -1.41
N LEU A 57 -1.20 0.06 -2.14
CA LEU A 57 -0.55 1.30 -1.68
C LEU A 57 -1.56 2.44 -1.55
N GLU A 58 -2.48 2.58 -2.50
CA GLU A 58 -3.56 3.56 -2.41
C GLU A 58 -4.46 3.31 -1.19
N ASN A 59 -4.87 2.07 -0.97
CA ASN A 59 -5.67 1.70 0.20
C ASN A 59 -4.93 2.00 1.51
N LYS A 60 -3.62 1.73 1.55
CA LYS A 60 -2.79 2.06 2.71
C LYS A 60 -2.68 3.57 2.94
N TRP A 61 -2.49 4.35 1.87
CA TRP A 61 -2.48 5.81 1.97
C TRP A 61 -3.79 6.37 2.56
N ARG A 62 -4.94 5.88 2.10
CA ARG A 62 -6.24 6.27 2.66
C ARG A 62 -6.39 5.89 4.14
N GLN A 63 -5.76 4.80 4.60
CA GLN A 63 -5.69 4.47 6.02
C GLN A 63 -4.83 5.49 6.78
N LEU A 64 -3.62 5.76 6.30
CA LEU A 64 -2.70 6.72 6.94
C LEU A 64 -3.29 8.15 7.03
N CYS A 65 -4.07 8.58 6.03
CA CYS A 65 -4.83 9.83 6.09
C CYS A 65 -5.90 9.83 7.19
N ARG A 66 -6.63 8.72 7.36
CA ARG A 66 -7.67 8.59 8.39
C ARG A 66 -7.09 8.52 9.80
N ASP A 67 -5.93 7.88 9.94
CA ASP A 67 -5.23 7.72 11.22
C ASP A 67 -4.50 9.01 11.64
N GLY A 68 -4.55 10.07 10.82
CA GLY A 68 -3.94 11.37 11.10
C GLY A 68 -2.42 11.41 10.98
N LEU A 69 -1.82 10.32 10.47
CA LEU A 69 -0.37 10.18 10.33
C LEU A 69 0.19 10.98 9.14
N VAL A 70 -0.67 11.27 8.18
CA VAL A 70 -0.42 12.24 7.11
C VAL A 70 -1.27 13.46 7.41
N LEU A 71 -0.64 14.58 7.78
CA LEU A 71 -1.34 15.86 7.90
C LEU A 71 -2.07 16.13 6.58
N TRP A 72 -3.39 16.16 6.66
CA TRP A 72 -4.31 16.39 5.56
C TRP A 72 -3.94 17.72 4.88
N THR A 73 -3.25 17.67 3.73
CA THR A 73 -3.03 18.84 2.86
C THR A 73 -4.23 19.11 1.95
N ALA A 74 -5.39 18.51 2.19
CA ALA A 74 -6.62 18.97 1.55
C ALA A 74 -7.18 20.17 2.32
N ASN A 75 -6.58 21.33 2.05
CA ASN A 75 -7.37 22.54 1.99
C ASN A 75 -7.47 22.95 0.51
N LEU A 76 -8.69 23.26 0.07
CA LEU A 76 -9.15 23.83 -1.21
C LEU A 76 -9.62 22.85 -2.31
N GLY A 77 -10.94 22.85 -2.55
CA GLY A 77 -11.54 22.24 -3.74
C GLY A 77 -13.08 22.25 -3.83
N SER A 78 -13.68 23.44 -3.64
CA SER A 78 -15.08 23.86 -3.93
C SER A 78 -16.25 23.30 -3.11
#